data_AF-A0A6G8AY04-F1
#
_entry.id   AF-A0A6G8AY04-F1
#
_cell.length_a   1.000
_cell.length_b   1.000
_cell.length_c   1.000
_cell.angle_alpha   90.00
_cell.angle_beta   90.00
_cell.angle_gamma   90.00
#
_symmetry.space_group_name_H-M   'P 1'
#
loop_
_entity.id
_entity.type
_entity.pdbx_description
1 polymer ?
#
loop_
_entity_poly.entity_id
_entity_poly.type
_entity_poly.pdbx_seq_one_letter_code
_entity_poly.pdbx_strand_id
1 'polypeptide(L)' 'MESLSSPVELFAVVKADSYGHGVVEVAKTALLVGASGLCVSNLNEALFNSVQSGAD' A
#
# COMPACT_ATOMS: atom_id res chain seq x y z
N MET A 1 -15.89 11.47 -9.06
CA MET A 1 -14.51 11.15 -8.66
C MET A 1 -13.65 12.31 -9.15
N GLU A 2 -13.11 13.09 -8.23
CA GLU A 2 -12.34 14.29 -8.56
C GLU A 2 -10.93 13.87 -8.97
N SER A 3 -10.45 14.37 -10.10
CA SER A 3 -9.09 14.08 -10.59
C SER A 3 -8.10 14.97 -9.87
N LEU A 4 -7.03 14.40 -9.31
CA LEU A 4 -5.90 15.17 -8.82
C LEU A 4 -5.25 15.90 -10.02
N SER A 5 -4.99 17.20 -9.88
CA SER A 5 -4.31 18.02 -10.88
C SER A 5 -2.80 18.05 -10.63
N SER A 6 -1.99 18.02 -11.70
CA SER A 6 -0.51 17.84 -11.70
C SER A 6 -0.07 16.39 -11.50
N PRO A 7 1.11 15.96 -12.02
CA PRO A 7 1.72 14.74 -11.54
C PRO A 7 1.89 14.84 -10.01
N VAL A 8 1.24 13.92 -9.30
CA VAL A 8 1.33 13.74 -7.86
C VAL A 8 1.56 12.27 -7.59
N GLU A 9 2.46 11.97 -6.65
CA GLU A 9 2.68 10.61 -6.22
C GLU A 9 1.57 10.17 -5.25
N LEU A 10 1.05 8.97 -5.47
CA LEU A 10 0.03 8.38 -4.61
C LEU A 10 0.67 7.34 -3.71
N PHE A 11 0.51 7.49 -2.39
CA PHE A 11 0.92 6.48 -1.42
C PHE A 11 -0.31 5.86 -0.78
N ALA A 12 -0.46 4.55 -0.91
CA ALA A 12 -1.60 3.84 -0.35
C ALA A 12 -1.39 3.59 1.15
N VAL A 13 -2.31 4.08 1.99
CA VAL A 13 -2.26 3.84 3.43
C VAL A 13 -2.87 2.47 3.73
N VAL A 14 -2.05 1.55 4.20
CA VAL A 14 -2.40 0.14 4.45
C VAL A 14 -2.24 -0.28 5.91
N LYS A 15 -2.16 0.71 6.83
CA LYS A 15 -2.11 0.47 8.28
C LYS A 15 -3.30 -0.37 8.78
N ALA A 16 -3.12 -1.05 9.91
CA ALA A 16 -4.13 -1.87 10.56
C ALA A 16 -4.75 -2.90 9.60
N ASP A 17 -3.90 -3.70 8.95
CA ASP A 17 -4.30 -4.71 7.98
C ASP A 17 -5.13 -4.16 6.80
N SER A 18 -4.71 -3.01 6.24
CA SER A 18 -5.48 -2.24 5.26
C SER A 18 -6.90 -1.92 5.74
N TYR A 19 -7.01 -1.35 6.94
CA TYR A 19 -8.31 -1.09 7.57
C TYR A 19 -9.18 -2.36 7.69
N GLY A 20 -8.55 -3.52 7.90
CA GLY A 20 -9.21 -4.83 8.01
C GLY A 20 -9.61 -5.49 6.68
N HIS A 21 -9.15 -4.98 5.53
CA HIS A 21 -9.42 -5.55 4.21
C HIS A 21 -8.39 -6.62 3.79
N GLY A 22 -7.33 -6.82 4.56
CA GLY A 22 -6.23 -7.74 4.24
C GLY A 22 -5.09 -7.01 3.52
N VAL A 23 -3.96 -6.86 4.21
CA VAL A 23 -2.86 -6.01 3.76
C VAL A 23 -2.16 -6.50 2.49
N VAL A 24 -2.04 -7.81 2.30
CA VAL A 24 -1.27 -8.38 1.18
C VAL A 24 -1.93 -8.06 -0.17
N GLU A 25 -3.22 -8.40 -0.31
CA GLU A 25 -3.92 -8.23 -1.58
C GLU A 25 -4.20 -6.75 -1.90
N VAL A 26 -4.51 -5.94 -0.88
CA VAL A 26 -4.69 -4.50 -1.04
C VAL A 26 -3.39 -3.81 -1.44
N ALA A 27 -2.27 -4.12 -0.79
CA ALA A 27 -0.98 -3.54 -1.12
C ALA A 27 -0.52 -3.88 -2.54
N LYS A 28 -0.64 -5.16 -2.94
CA LYS A 28 -0.32 -5.61 -4.31
C LYS A 28 -1.17 -4.88 -5.34
N THR A 29 -2.48 -4.82 -5.11
CA THR A 29 -3.41 -4.14 -6.02
C THR A 29 -3.09 -2.66 -6.11
N ALA A 30 -2.87 -1.98 -4.98
CA ALA A 30 -2.56 -0.55 -4.95
C ALA A 30 -1.31 -0.20 -5.76
N LEU A 31 -0.23 -0.97 -5.59
CA LEU A 31 0.99 -0.80 -6.36
C LEU A 31 0.75 -1.08 -7.86
N LEU A 32 0.02 -2.16 -8.18
CA LEU A 32 -0.33 -2.52 -9.56
C LEU A 32 -1.12 -1.42 -10.28
N VAL A 33 -2.04 -0.73 -9.58
CA VAL A 33 -2.89 0.33 -10.17
C VAL A 33 -2.27 1.72 -10.12
N GLY A 34 -1.01 1.85 -9.68
CA GLY A 34 -0.24 3.09 -9.80
C GLY A 34 0.06 3.83 -8.50
N ALA A 35 -0.10 3.20 -7.32
CA ALA A 35 0.50 3.75 -6.12
C ALA A 35 2.04 3.71 -6.21
N SER A 36 2.68 4.84 -5.90
CA SER A 36 4.13 4.99 -5.85
C SER A 36 4.75 4.32 -4.61
N GLY A 37 3.95 4.05 -3.58
CA GLY A 37 4.41 3.42 -2.35
C GLY A 37 3.29 3.12 -1.37
N LEU A 38 3.68 2.62 -0.20
CA LEU A 38 2.79 2.19 0.87
C LEU A 38 3.09 2.94 2.17
N CYS A 39 2.05 3.26 2.94
CA CYS A 39 2.15 3.86 4.26
C CYS A 39 1.55 2.94 5.33
N VAL A 40 2.31 2.70 6.40
CA VAL A 40 1.92 1.88 7.55
C VAL A 40 2.01 2.70 8.84
N SER A 41 1.45 2.19 9.94
CA SER A 41 1.46 2.90 11.23
C SER A 41 2.74 2.67 12.04
N ASN A 42 3.44 1.56 11.81
CA ASN A 42 4.62 1.17 12.59
C ASN A 42 5.55 0.23 11.80
N LEU A 43 6.76 -0.01 12.33
CA LEU A 43 7.77 -0.84 11.68
C LEU A 43 7.41 -2.33 11.60
N ASN A 44 6.61 -2.86 12.54
CA ASN A 44 6.19 -4.26 12.48
C ASN A 44 5.29 -4.51 11.26
N GLU A 45 4.37 -3.59 10.97
CA GLU A 45 3.58 -3.62 9.74
C GLU A 45 4.46 -3.50 8.49
N ALA A 46 5.46 -2.61 8.52
CA ALA A 46 6.41 -2.47 7.40
C ALA A 46 7.17 -3.78 7.16
N LEU A 47 7.70 -4.39 8.22
CA LEU A 47 8.46 -5.63 8.15
C LEU A 47 7.58 -6.78 7.66
N PHE A 48 6.40 -6.96 8.25
CA PHE A 48 5.42 -7.97 7.80
C PHE A 48 5.13 -7.86 6.30
N ASN A 49 4.92 -6.63 5.81
CA ASN A 49 4.69 -6.37 4.39
C ASN A 49 5.94 -6.59 3.52
N SER A 50 7.13 -6.29 4.03
CA SER A 50 8.39 -6.48 3.31
C SER A 50 8.75 -7.95 3.10
N VAL A 51 8.38 -8.85 4.02
CA VAL A 51 8.62 -10.30 3.85
C VAL A 51 7.70 -10.89 2.78
N GLN A 52 6.52 -10.30 2.58
CA GLN A 52 5.52 -10.76 1.61
C GLN A 52 5.74 -10.22 0.19
N SER A 53 6.70 -9.30 -0.02
CA SER A 53 7.10 -8.88 -1.38
C SER A 53 8.03 -9.88 -2.07
N GLY A 54 8.36 -11.00 -1.42
CA GLY A 54 9.12 -12.11 -1.97
C GLY A 54 8.22 -13.28 -2.35
N ALA A 55 7.50 -13.15 -3.46
CA ALA A 55 6.97 -14.27 -4.25
C ALA A 55 6.53 -13.74 -5.62
N ASP A 56 7.51 -13.49 -6.49
CA ASP A 56 7.69 -14.13 -7.81
C ASP A 56 9.00 -13.65 -8.45
#